data_AF-A0A7L4TRM5-F1
#
_entry.id   AF-A0A7L4TRM5-F1
#
_cell.length_a   1.000
_cell.length_b   1.000
_cell.length_c   1.000
_cell.angle_alpha   90.00
_cell.angle_beta   90.00
_cell.angle_gamma   90.00
#
_symmetry.space_group_name_H-M   'P 1'
#
loop_
_entity.id
_entity.type
_entity.pdbx_description
1 polymer ?
#
loop_
_entity_poly.entity_id
_entity_poly.type
_entity_poly.pdbx_seq_one_letter_code
_entity_poly.pdbx_strand_id
1 'polypeptide(L)'
;MVEHYVEHKEQNPNLTVIEFLCIHYQGPDVYDADYDKDMKLPFKSHTNRSSFVFYPLIQEYKTIQKVNFTYKKQNIYTYSLSYSSISLSSIWQPPRSC
;
A
#
# COMPACT_ATOMS: atom_id res chain seq x y z
N MET A 1 16.08 26.68 14.52
CA MET A 1 14.68 27.01 14.17
C MET A 1 13.92 27.59 15.37
N VAL A 2 13.70 26.81 16.45
CA VAL A 2 12.98 27.33 17.64
C VAL A 2 13.74 28.48 18.30
N GLU A 3 15.05 28.33 18.51
CA GLU A 3 15.91 29.38 19.07
C GLU A 3 15.88 30.66 18.21
N HIS A 4 16.11 30.53 16.88
CA HIS A 4 16.01 31.66 15.94
C HIS A 4 14.64 32.35 15.98
N TYR A 5 13.54 31.59 16.06
CA TYR A 5 12.21 32.16 16.22
C TYR A 5 12.06 32.94 17.55
N VAL A 6 12.61 32.42 18.66
CA VAL A 6 12.59 33.11 19.95
C VAL A 6 13.36 34.43 19.88
N GLU A 7 14.53 34.47 19.23
CA GLU A 7 15.30 35.71 19.03
C GLU A 7 14.47 36.78 18.29
N HIS A 8 13.81 36.42 17.18
CA HIS A 8 12.93 37.36 16.47
C HIS A 8 11.68 37.73 17.28
N LYS A 9 11.17 36.83 18.13
CA LYS A 9 10.03 37.09 19.01
C LYS A 9 10.36 38.04 20.16
N GLU A 10 11.60 38.02 20.64
CA GLU A 10 12.11 38.99 21.63
C GLU A 10 12.21 40.39 21.02
N GLN A 11 12.64 40.49 19.75
CA GLN A 11 12.72 41.77 19.03
C GLN A 11 11.34 42.29 18.61
N ASN A 12 10.44 41.38 18.20
CA ASN A 12 9.08 41.69 17.80
C ASN A 12 8.07 40.75 18.49
N PRO A 13 7.49 41.18 19.63
CA PRO A 13 6.54 40.37 20.39
C PRO A 13 5.29 39.96 19.62
N ASN A 14 4.94 40.66 18.54
CA ASN A 14 3.77 40.37 17.72
C ASN A 14 4.05 39.36 16.60
N LEU A 15 5.32 39.05 16.32
CA LEU A 15 5.73 38.13 15.27
C LEU A 15 5.12 36.74 15.49
N THR A 16 4.33 36.28 14.53
CA THR A 16 3.78 34.92 14.54
C THR A 16 4.76 33.92 13.93
N VAL A 17 4.55 32.63 14.20
CA VAL A 17 5.33 31.56 13.57
C VAL A 17 5.20 31.57 12.04
N ILE A 18 4.00 31.90 11.53
CA ILE A 18 3.76 31.97 10.07
C ILE A 18 4.53 33.14 9.48
N GLU A 19 4.50 34.32 10.10
CA GLU A 19 5.28 35.47 9.63
C GLU A 19 6.78 35.20 9.66
N PHE A 20 7.28 34.54 10.71
CA PHE A 20 8.67 34.08 10.77
C PHE A 20 9.04 33.15 9.61
N LEU A 21 8.15 32.23 9.23
CA LEU A 21 8.37 31.37 8.07
C LEU A 21 8.31 32.18 6.77
N CYS A 22 7.39 33.13 6.64
CA CYS A 22 7.30 33.99 5.46
C CYS A 22 8.61 34.77 5.26
N ILE A 23 9.11 35.49 6.27
CA ILE A 23 10.33 36.29 6.11
C ILE A 23 11.56 35.44 5.74
N HIS A 24 11.61 34.17 6.16
CA HIS A 24 12.76 33.29 5.91
C HIS A 24 12.58 32.32 4.73
N TYR A 25 11.38 32.09 4.21
CA TYR A 25 11.14 31.11 3.13
C TYR A 25 10.39 31.69 1.93
N GLN A 26 9.88 32.92 2.03
CA GLN A 26 9.18 33.58 0.95
C GLN A 26 10.15 34.46 0.14
N GLY A 27 10.46 34.02 -1.09
CA GLY A 27 11.26 34.80 -2.03
C GLY A 27 12.76 34.46 -2.00
N PRO A 28 13.59 35.27 -2.69
CA PRO A 28 15.03 35.05 -2.77
C PRO A 28 15.73 35.38 -1.45
N ASP A 29 16.90 34.78 -1.24
CA ASP A 29 17.70 35.02 -0.05
C ASP A 29 18.21 36.46 0.00
N VAL A 30 18.09 37.07 1.18
CA VAL A 30 18.59 38.42 1.46
C VAL A 30 19.91 38.29 2.20
N TYR A 31 20.98 38.87 1.65
CA TYR A 31 22.27 38.94 2.33
C TYR A 31 22.27 40.09 3.34
N ASP A 32 21.87 39.78 4.57
CA ASP A 32 21.92 40.69 5.72
C ASP A 32 22.75 40.10 6.88
N ALA A 33 22.65 40.69 8.06
CA ALA A 33 23.40 40.25 9.23
C ALA A 33 22.96 38.86 9.76
N ASP A 34 21.73 38.43 9.45
CA ASP A 34 21.17 37.15 9.87
C ASP A 34 21.39 36.04 8.83
N TYR A 35 21.91 36.38 7.64
CA TYR A 35 22.16 35.43 6.54
C TYR A 35 22.83 34.11 6.97
N ASP A 36 23.89 34.17 7.79
CA ASP A 36 24.60 32.97 8.24
C ASP A 36 23.76 32.09 9.20
N LYS A 37 22.83 32.69 9.94
CA LYS A 37 21.86 31.96 10.77
C LYS A 37 20.73 31.41 9.91
N ASP A 38 20.26 32.18 8.94
CA ASP A 38 19.20 31.80 8.01
C ASP A 38 19.59 30.56 7.22
N MET A 39 20.81 30.50 6.69
CA MET A 39 21.31 29.35 5.92
C MET A 39 21.37 28.03 6.73
N LYS A 40 21.31 28.11 8.08
CA LYS A 40 21.23 26.95 8.97
C LYS A 40 19.80 26.49 9.24
N LEU A 41 18.79 27.21 8.75
CA LEU A 41 17.40 26.81 8.90
C LEU A 41 17.09 25.52 8.12
N PRO A 42 16.16 24.68 8.62
CA PRO A 42 15.75 23.47 7.93
C PRO A 42 15.34 23.77 6.48
N PHE A 43 15.78 22.97 5.52
CA PHE A 43 15.42 23.10 4.10
C PHE A 43 15.86 24.40 3.40
N LYS A 44 16.56 25.32 4.09
CA LYS A 44 17.00 26.61 3.51
C LYS A 44 18.25 26.48 2.65
N SER A 45 19.17 25.59 3.02
CA SER A 45 20.34 25.24 2.20
C SER A 45 20.30 23.77 1.76
N HIS A 46 20.78 23.49 0.56
CA HIS A 46 20.88 22.15 -0.02
C HIS A 46 21.90 21.23 0.70
N THR A 47 22.49 21.69 1.80
CA THR A 47 23.58 21.00 2.50
C THR A 47 23.10 19.93 3.47
N ASN A 48 21.82 19.96 3.88
CA ASN A 48 21.25 18.93 4.74
C ASN A 48 20.72 17.75 3.91
N ARG A 49 21.52 16.69 3.93
CA ARG A 49 21.29 15.37 3.34
C ARG A 49 19.85 14.91 3.55
N SER A 50 19.24 14.36 2.50
CA SER A 50 17.95 13.68 2.56
C SER A 50 17.90 12.73 3.77
N SER A 51 17.11 13.09 4.79
CA SER A 51 16.85 12.22 5.92
C SER A 51 15.92 11.11 5.46
N PHE A 52 16.47 9.94 5.13
CA PHE A 52 15.69 8.74 4.86
C PHE A 52 15.14 8.20 6.18
N VAL A 53 13.89 8.49 6.47
CA VAL A 53 13.17 7.88 7.58
C VAL A 53 12.62 6.54 7.09
N PHE A 54 13.31 5.45 7.41
CA PHE A 54 12.78 4.10 7.16
C PHE A 54 11.75 3.77 8.22
N TYR A 55 10.47 3.82 7.86
CA TYR A 55 9.42 3.24 8.69
C TYR A 55 9.39 1.72 8.44
N PRO A 56 9.59 0.87 9.45
CA PRO A 56 9.38 -0.56 9.26
C PRO A 56 7.88 -0.78 9.01
N LEU A 57 7.53 -1.13 7.76
CA LEU A 57 6.24 -1.72 7.45
C LEU A 57 6.18 -3.05 8.20
N ILE A 58 5.58 -3.05 9.40
CA ILE A 58 5.20 -4.27 10.09
C ILE A 58 4.01 -4.83 9.31
N GLN A 59 4.30 -5.53 8.22
CA GLN A 59 3.28 -6.26 7.49
C GLN A 59 3.08 -7.60 8.19
N GLU A 60 2.02 -7.68 9.00
CA GLU A 60 1.54 -8.95 9.53
C GLU A 60 1.03 -9.81 8.37
N TYR A 61 1.89 -10.67 7.82
CA TYR A 61 1.45 -11.68 6.87
C TYR A 61 0.83 -12.85 7.64
N LYS A 62 -0.45 -13.12 7.41
CA LYS A 62 -1.04 -14.40 7.80
C LYS A 62 -0.65 -15.44 6.76
N THR A 63 0.24 -16.36 7.12
CA THR A 63 0.49 -17.56 6.31
C THR A 63 -0.81 -18.34 6.17
N ILE A 64 -1.27 -18.54 4.93
CA ILE A 64 -2.41 -19.41 4.63
C ILE A 64 -2.00 -20.82 5.03
N GLN A 65 -2.61 -21.34 6.10
CA GLN A 65 -2.33 -22.69 6.57
C GLN A 65 -2.79 -23.70 5.52
N LYS A 66 -1.92 -24.66 5.19
CA LYS A 66 -2.24 -25.73 4.26
C LYS A 66 -3.36 -26.58 4.88
N VAL A 67 -4.56 -26.52 4.29
CA VAL A 67 -5.68 -27.35 4.71
C VAL A 67 -5.44 -28.76 4.20
N ASN A 68 -5.25 -29.72 5.10
CA ASN A 68 -5.18 -31.13 4.74
C ASN A 68 -6.60 -31.68 4.64
N PHE A 69 -7.05 -31.95 3.40
CA PHE A 69 -8.34 -32.60 3.17
C PHE A 69 -8.18 -34.12 3.30
N THR A 70 -8.89 -34.71 4.26
CA THR A 70 -8.99 -36.17 4.36
C THR A 70 -10.13 -36.64 3.47
N TYR A 71 -9.81 -37.12 2.26
CA TYR A 71 -10.82 -37.70 1.38
C TYR A 71 -11.23 -39.08 1.91
N LYS A 72 -12.52 -39.25 2.22
CA LYS A 72 -13.07 -40.61 2.40
C LYS A 72 -13.10 -41.28 1.03
N LYS A 73 -12.39 -42.40 0.90
CA LYS A 73 -12.50 -43.27 -0.27
C LYS A 73 -13.91 -43.86 -0.29
N GLN A 74 -14.81 -43.24 -1.04
CA GLN A 74 -16.12 -43.80 -1.31
C GLN A 74 -15.98 -44.73 -2.52
N ASN A 75 -16.44 -45.98 -2.38
CA ASN A 75 -16.58 -46.85 -3.54
C ASN A 75 -17.67 -46.27 -4.43
N ILE A 76 -17.27 -45.64 -5.52
CA ILE A 76 -18.18 -45.26 -6.58
C ILE A 76 -18.53 -46.55 -7.31
N TYR A 77 -19.74 -47.06 -7.08
CA TYR A 77 -20.29 -48.13 -7.91
C TYR A 77 -20.52 -47.56 -9.31
N THR A 78 -19.61 -47.85 -10.22
CA THR A 78 -19.80 -47.52 -11.63
C THR A 78 -20.73 -48.57 -12.24
N TYR A 79 -21.76 -48.12 -12.94
CA TYR A 79 -22.59 -49.04 -13.73
C TYR A 79 -21.72 -49.60 -14.86
N SER A 80 -21.32 -50.86 -14.76
CA SER A 80 -20.65 -51.52 -15.88
C SER A 80 -21.70 -51.78 -16.95
N LEU A 81 -21.56 -51.15 -18.11
CA LEU A 81 -22.41 -51.38 -19.28
C LEU A 81 -22.05 -52.73 -19.95
N SER A 82 -21.89 -53.77 -19.15
CA SER A 82 -21.56 -55.13 -19.62
C SER A 82 -22.79 -55.86 -20.18
N TYR A 83 -23.98 -55.26 -20.04
CA TYR A 83 -25.19 -55.75 -20.64
C TYR A 83 -25.30 -55.25 -22.08
N SER A 84 -24.77 -56.03 -23.02
CA SER A 84 -25.07 -55.89 -24.44
C SER A 84 -26.47 -56.44 -24.68
N SER A 85 -27.50 -55.59 -24.73
CA SER A 85 -28.77 -56.02 -25.27
C SER A 85 -28.59 -56.17 -26.79
N ILE A 86 -28.81 -57.39 -27.29
CA ILE A 86 -28.65 -57.77 -28.70
C ILE A 86 -29.57 -56.94 -29.64
N SER A 87 -30.51 -56.18 -29.08
CA SER A 87 -31.54 -55.42 -29.79
C SER A 87 -31.38 -53.89 -29.70
N LEU A 88 -30.15 -53.35 -29.62
CA LEU A 88 -29.89 -51.90 -29.68
C LEU A 88 -30.56 -51.22 -30.90
N SER A 89 -30.67 -51.94 -32.03
CA SER A 89 -31.33 -51.47 -33.26
C SER A 89 -32.87 -51.45 -33.20
N SER A 90 -33.47 -52.08 -32.19
CA SER A 90 -34.92 -52.10 -31.99
C SER A 90 -35.43 -50.98 -31.08
N ILE A 91 -34.52 -50.25 -30.42
CA ILE A 91 -34.88 -49.19 -29.46
C ILE A 91 -35.46 -47.96 -30.18
N TRP A 92 -34.96 -47.64 -31.38
CA TRP A 92 -35.34 -46.44 -32.13
C TRP A 92 -36.11 -46.76 -33.40
N GLN A 93 -37.15 -47.61 -33.31
CA GLN A 93 -38.03 -47.86 -34.45
C GLN A 93 -39.23 -46.92 -34.44
N PRO A 94 -39.60 -46.35 -35.60
CA PRO A 94 -40.82 -45.55 -35.71
C PRO A 94 -42.08 -46.41 -35.46
N PRO A 95 -43.22 -45.80 -35.09
CA PRO A 95 -44.47 -46.51 -34.87
C PRO A 95 -44.89 -47.24 -36.13
N ARG A 96 -45.27 -48.52 -36.02
CA ARG A 96 -45.80 -49.29 -37.15
C ARG A 96 -47.28 -48.97 -37.29
N SER A 97 -47.70 -48.52 -38.47
CA SER A 97 -49.12 -48.32 -38.80
C SER A 97 -49.82 -49.66 -38.94
N CYS A 98 -51.07 -49.73 -38.48
CA CYS A 98 -51.96 -50.89 -38.62
C CYS A 98 -52.31 -51.19 -40.07
#